data_AF-A0A6P0PX10-F1
#
_entry.id   AF-A0A6P0PX10-F1
#
_cell.length_a   1.000
_cell.length_b   1.000
_cell.length_c   1.000
_cell.angle_alpha   90.00
_cell.angle_beta   90.00
_cell.angle_gamma   90.00
#
_symmetry.space_group_name_H-M   'P 1'
#
loop_
_entity.id
_entity.type
_entity.pdbx_description
1 polymer ?
#
loop_
_entity_poly.entity_id
_entity_poly.type
_entity_poly.pdbx_seq_one_letter_code
_entity_poly.pdbx_strand_id
1 'polypeptide(L)'
;MRDLTGSQRRQLREAIISAYPTKDDLAMMVDDELEEKLNAIAGGENLTHLVFSLIKWAESRGKLEPLIIAAYGTNPGNPELKEFYQTIFQQRFRIHLPPVNTIRDIGPAIEWLGATEELQLQGFWQPEPDFWDVGYLKRAIAQASSVCRIEINPQGIEGTGVLIANRLVLTNYHVLNPDENADIHINALNAVLRFGCFSSDLGNETEGQVVKLDRQQPILHSSPTNKLDYVLLQVAETSPPSNDSKPARWEPNHLPVKGMGINLFQHPEGASMKLSITRDGITGVYPERGLVQYVNKTALGSSGAPCFDEDGTLVALHHAQRARSFGTIREGILFSCIYQEIQSYL
;
A
#
# COMPACT_ATOMS: atom_id res chain seq x y z
N MET A 1 10.93 -16.67 -12.92
CA MET A 1 9.46 -16.41 -12.97
C MET A 1 8.81 -17.24 -11.88
N ARG A 2 7.76 -16.75 -11.20
CA ARG A 2 7.12 -17.48 -10.10
C ARG A 2 6.54 -18.80 -10.63
N ASP A 3 6.92 -19.92 -10.02
CA ASP A 3 6.24 -21.19 -10.27
C ASP A 3 4.80 -21.10 -9.76
N LEU A 4 3.83 -21.55 -10.55
CA LEU A 4 2.45 -21.61 -10.09
C LEU A 4 2.34 -22.57 -8.90
N THR A 5 1.55 -22.22 -7.89
CA THR A 5 1.21 -23.16 -6.81
C THR A 5 0.38 -24.34 -7.35
N GLY A 6 0.29 -25.44 -6.60
CA GLY A 6 -0.54 -26.58 -6.99
C GLY A 6 -2.01 -26.21 -7.24
N SER A 7 -2.54 -25.24 -6.48
CA SER A 7 -3.90 -24.72 -6.67
C SER A 7 -4.02 -23.90 -7.97
N GLN A 8 -3.08 -23.00 -8.22
CA GLN A 8 -3.07 -22.18 -9.44
C GLN A 8 -2.90 -23.03 -10.71
N ARG A 9 -2.09 -24.10 -10.67
CA ARG A 9 -1.99 -25.05 -11.79
C ARG A 9 -3.32 -25.75 -12.08
N ARG A 10 -4.10 -26.05 -11.05
CA ARG A 10 -5.43 -26.66 -11.21
C ARG A 10 -6.38 -25.67 -11.87
N GLN A 11 -6.44 -24.44 -11.36
CA GLN A 11 -7.28 -23.37 -11.91
C GLN A 11 -6.93 -23.05 -13.37
N LEU A 12 -5.63 -22.94 -13.71
CA LEU A 12 -5.18 -22.75 -15.09
C LEU A 12 -5.65 -23.89 -16.00
N ARG A 13 -5.50 -25.13 -15.54
CA ARG A 13 -5.93 -26.30 -16.32
C ARG A 13 -7.44 -26.27 -16.57
N GLU A 14 -8.24 -25.99 -15.54
CA GLU A 14 -9.70 -25.89 -15.66
C GLU A 14 -10.10 -24.75 -16.61
N ALA A 15 -9.45 -23.59 -16.53
CA ALA A 15 -9.68 -22.46 -17.40
C ALA A 15 -9.34 -22.76 -18.87
N ILE A 16 -8.19 -23.38 -19.15
CA ILE A 16 -7.80 -23.77 -20.51
C ILE A 16 -8.79 -24.81 -21.08
N ILE A 17 -9.22 -25.80 -20.28
CA ILE A 17 -10.20 -26.80 -20.72
C ILE A 17 -11.57 -26.16 -21.02
N SER A 18 -12.00 -25.19 -20.20
CA SER A 18 -13.24 -24.44 -20.42
C SER A 18 -13.18 -23.63 -21.73
N ALA A 19 -12.05 -22.97 -21.98
CA ALA A 19 -11.87 -22.11 -23.14
C ALA A 19 -11.61 -22.89 -24.45
N TYR A 20 -10.99 -24.07 -24.36
CA TYR A 20 -10.61 -24.93 -25.48
C TYR A 20 -11.10 -26.36 -25.23
N PRO A 21 -12.41 -26.63 -25.42
CA PRO A 21 -13.03 -27.89 -25.02
C PRO A 21 -12.67 -29.06 -25.93
N THR A 22 -12.02 -28.80 -27.07
CA THR A 22 -11.53 -29.85 -27.98
C THR A 22 -10.02 -29.79 -28.15
N LYS A 23 -9.44 -30.93 -28.52
CA LYS A 23 -8.01 -31.04 -28.81
C LYS A 23 -7.61 -30.13 -29.99
N ASP A 24 -8.48 -29.99 -30.98
CA ASP A 24 -8.18 -29.24 -32.20
C ASP A 24 -8.19 -27.72 -31.91
N ASP A 25 -9.14 -27.24 -31.11
CA ASP A 25 -9.16 -25.83 -30.67
C ASP A 25 -7.90 -25.47 -29.87
N LEU A 26 -7.48 -26.37 -28.96
CA LEU A 26 -6.25 -26.20 -28.20
C LEU A 26 -5.01 -26.25 -29.10
N ALA A 27 -5.00 -27.13 -30.10
CA ALA A 27 -3.89 -27.27 -31.03
C ALA A 27 -3.73 -26.04 -31.91
N MET A 28 -4.84 -25.47 -32.38
CA MET A 28 -4.87 -24.24 -33.17
C MET A 28 -4.32 -23.06 -32.38
N MET A 29 -4.76 -22.85 -31.13
CA MET A 29 -4.19 -21.78 -30.29
C MET A 29 -2.68 -21.97 -30.05
N VAL A 30 -2.23 -23.20 -29.81
CA VAL A 30 -0.80 -23.46 -29.55
C VAL A 30 0.06 -23.31 -30.82
N ASP A 31 -0.45 -23.67 -31.99
CA ASP A 31 0.25 -23.50 -33.27
C ASP A 31 0.29 -22.01 -33.67
N ASP A 32 -0.85 -21.33 -33.63
CA ASP A 32 -0.99 -19.95 -34.08
C ASP A 32 -0.27 -18.95 -33.16
N GLU A 33 -0.35 -19.12 -31.84
CA GLU A 33 0.14 -18.13 -30.87
C GLU A 33 1.49 -18.49 -30.25
N LEU A 34 1.82 -19.79 -30.15
CA LEU A 34 3.10 -20.24 -29.56
C LEU A 34 4.08 -20.76 -30.59
N GLU A 35 3.67 -20.89 -31.87
CA GLU A 35 4.45 -21.48 -32.98
C GLU A 35 4.94 -22.90 -32.66
N GLU A 36 4.13 -23.66 -31.93
CA GLU A 36 4.48 -25.01 -31.46
C GLU A 36 3.42 -26.02 -31.85
N LYS A 37 3.84 -27.25 -32.16
CA LYS A 37 2.89 -28.32 -32.46
C LYS A 37 2.46 -29.00 -31.17
N LEU A 38 1.19 -28.88 -30.79
CA LEU A 38 0.66 -29.44 -29.53
C LEU A 38 1.06 -30.92 -29.31
N ASN A 39 0.97 -31.76 -30.34
CA ASN A 39 1.32 -33.18 -30.27
C ASN A 39 2.83 -33.44 -30.06
N ALA A 40 3.70 -32.48 -30.38
CA ALA A 40 5.14 -32.60 -30.19
C ALA A 40 5.56 -32.21 -28.76
N ILE A 41 4.78 -31.35 -28.10
CA ILE A 41 5.15 -30.76 -26.80
C ILE A 41 4.33 -31.30 -25.62
N ALA A 42 3.14 -31.85 -25.87
CA ALA A 42 2.25 -32.36 -24.84
C ALA A 42 1.53 -33.63 -25.31
N GLY A 43 1.43 -34.60 -24.40
CA GLY A 43 0.69 -35.84 -24.60
C GLY A 43 -0.32 -36.07 -23.48
N GLY A 44 -1.37 -36.84 -23.78
CA GLY A 44 -2.38 -37.21 -22.79
C GLY A 44 -3.46 -38.09 -23.40
N GLU A 45 -3.99 -39.01 -22.58
CA GLU A 45 -5.07 -39.92 -22.98
C GLU A 45 -6.43 -39.20 -23.12
N ASN A 46 -6.56 -38.04 -22.48
CA ASN A 46 -7.73 -37.17 -22.53
C ASN A 46 -7.28 -35.70 -22.48
N LEU A 47 -8.19 -34.77 -22.76
CA LEU A 47 -7.89 -33.34 -22.79
C LEU A 47 -7.30 -32.83 -21.47
N THR A 48 -7.77 -33.34 -20.33
CA THR A 48 -7.24 -32.98 -19.00
C THR A 48 -5.78 -33.35 -18.86
N HIS A 49 -5.38 -34.55 -19.24
CA HIS A 49 -3.99 -35.00 -19.23
C HIS A 49 -3.14 -34.23 -20.25
N LEU A 50 -3.70 -33.92 -21.42
CA LEU A 50 -3.02 -33.14 -22.45
C LEU A 50 -2.69 -31.71 -21.97
N VAL A 51 -3.68 -31.00 -21.41
CA VAL A 51 -3.49 -29.65 -20.85
C VAL A 51 -2.53 -29.68 -19.66
N PHE A 52 -2.59 -30.71 -18.82
CA PHE A 52 -1.63 -30.89 -17.72
C PHE A 52 -0.19 -30.99 -18.24
N SER A 53 0.04 -31.83 -19.25
CA SER A 53 1.37 -31.99 -19.87
C SER A 53 1.83 -30.71 -20.57
N LEU A 54 0.93 -29.98 -21.21
CA LEU A 54 1.21 -28.68 -21.83
C LEU A 54 1.67 -27.64 -20.81
N ILE A 55 0.98 -27.54 -19.67
CA ILE A 55 1.39 -26.64 -18.58
C ILE A 55 2.77 -27.04 -18.05
N LYS A 56 3.03 -28.35 -17.86
CA LYS A 56 4.33 -28.86 -17.42
C LYS A 56 5.46 -28.53 -18.39
N TRP A 57 5.22 -28.71 -19.68
CA TRP A 57 6.16 -28.31 -20.73
C TRP A 57 6.44 -26.81 -20.66
N ALA A 58 5.39 -25.99 -20.56
CA ALA A 58 5.52 -24.53 -20.51
C ALA A 58 6.31 -24.07 -19.27
N GLU A 59 6.08 -24.67 -18.10
CA GLU A 59 6.89 -24.44 -16.89
C GLU A 59 8.37 -24.77 -17.14
N SER A 60 8.67 -25.98 -17.66
CA SER A 60 10.04 -26.45 -17.86
C SER A 60 10.86 -25.61 -18.87
N ARG A 61 10.18 -24.89 -19.76
CA ARG A 61 10.79 -24.07 -20.82
C ARG A 61 10.68 -22.57 -20.55
N GLY A 62 10.12 -22.16 -19.42
CA GLY A 62 9.85 -20.75 -19.13
C GLY A 62 8.81 -20.10 -20.06
N LYS A 63 7.98 -20.91 -20.73
CA LYS A 63 6.92 -20.48 -21.65
C LYS A 63 5.54 -20.38 -20.99
N LEU A 64 5.48 -20.37 -19.65
CA LEU A 64 4.23 -20.36 -18.91
C LEU A 64 3.43 -19.05 -19.10
N GLU A 65 4.07 -17.89 -18.99
CA GLU A 65 3.43 -16.60 -19.29
C GLU A 65 2.94 -16.52 -20.74
N PRO A 66 3.77 -16.83 -21.77
CA PRO A 66 3.32 -16.92 -23.15
C PRO A 66 2.08 -17.80 -23.33
N LEU A 67 2.04 -19.00 -22.72
CA LEU A 67 0.88 -19.89 -22.79
C LEU A 67 -0.40 -19.24 -22.23
N ILE A 68 -0.30 -18.57 -21.08
CA ILE A 68 -1.48 -17.93 -20.45
C ILE A 68 -1.95 -16.73 -21.29
N ILE A 69 -1.02 -15.95 -21.84
CA ILE A 69 -1.33 -14.79 -22.70
C ILE A 69 -1.99 -15.25 -24.00
N ALA A 70 -1.41 -16.24 -24.68
CA ALA A 70 -1.94 -16.83 -25.91
C ALA A 70 -3.36 -17.39 -25.70
N ALA A 71 -3.54 -18.19 -24.65
CA ALA A 71 -4.83 -18.78 -24.32
C ALA A 71 -5.89 -17.70 -24.08
N TYR A 72 -5.57 -16.65 -23.30
CA TYR A 72 -6.53 -15.58 -23.00
C TYR A 72 -6.80 -14.67 -24.20
N GLY A 73 -5.76 -14.31 -24.97
CA GLY A 73 -5.87 -13.41 -26.13
C GLY A 73 -6.77 -13.97 -27.22
N THR A 74 -6.72 -15.28 -27.44
CA THR A 74 -7.55 -15.97 -28.44
C THR A 74 -8.99 -16.20 -27.96
N ASN A 75 -9.24 -16.26 -26.65
CA ASN A 75 -10.59 -16.43 -26.09
C ASN A 75 -10.85 -15.52 -24.87
N PRO A 76 -10.90 -14.19 -25.03
CA PRO A 76 -11.02 -13.24 -23.93
C PRO A 76 -12.42 -13.22 -23.29
N GLY A 77 -13.40 -13.83 -23.96
CA GLY A 77 -14.78 -13.95 -23.50
C GLY A 77 -15.03 -15.10 -22.51
N ASN A 78 -14.08 -16.04 -22.37
CA ASN A 78 -14.21 -17.15 -21.41
C ASN A 78 -14.02 -16.64 -19.96
N PRO A 79 -15.01 -16.84 -19.06
CA PRO A 79 -14.98 -16.25 -17.73
C PRO A 79 -13.89 -16.87 -16.83
N GLU A 80 -13.66 -18.18 -16.88
CA GLU A 80 -12.65 -18.85 -16.05
C GLU A 80 -11.22 -18.43 -16.45
N LEU A 81 -10.98 -18.29 -17.76
CA LEU A 81 -9.69 -17.84 -18.28
C LEU A 81 -9.46 -16.36 -18.04
N LYS A 82 -10.51 -15.55 -18.14
CA LYS A 82 -10.47 -14.14 -17.74
C LYS A 82 -10.15 -13.98 -16.26
N GLU A 83 -10.82 -14.73 -15.38
CA GLU A 83 -10.58 -14.70 -13.94
C GLU A 83 -9.15 -15.15 -13.61
N PHE A 84 -8.67 -16.22 -14.23
CA PHE A 84 -7.31 -16.71 -14.02
C PHE A 84 -6.26 -15.72 -14.55
N TYR A 85 -6.42 -15.21 -15.78
CA TYR A 85 -5.53 -14.21 -16.38
C TYR A 85 -5.46 -12.96 -15.50
N GLN A 86 -6.61 -12.46 -15.05
CA GLN A 86 -6.68 -11.31 -14.16
C GLN A 86 -6.01 -11.62 -12.81
N THR A 87 -6.23 -12.80 -12.23
CA THR A 87 -5.58 -13.18 -10.96
C THR A 87 -4.06 -13.22 -11.08
N ILE A 88 -3.51 -13.77 -12.16
CA ILE A 88 -2.05 -13.89 -12.35
C ILE A 88 -1.40 -12.56 -12.76
N PHE A 89 -2.01 -11.81 -13.69
CA PHE A 89 -1.40 -10.61 -14.25
C PHE A 89 -1.81 -9.31 -13.54
N GLN A 90 -3.00 -9.25 -12.92
CA GLN A 90 -3.33 -8.13 -12.03
C GLN A 90 -2.64 -8.25 -10.67
N GLN A 91 -2.07 -9.40 -10.28
CA GLN A 91 -1.20 -9.49 -9.09
C GLN A 91 0.04 -8.58 -9.19
N ARG A 92 0.43 -8.12 -10.39
CA ARG A 92 1.48 -7.10 -10.56
C ARG A 92 1.06 -5.70 -10.09
N PHE A 93 -0.24 -5.42 -10.00
CA PHE A 93 -0.80 -4.10 -9.64
C PHE A 93 -1.81 -4.13 -8.47
N ARG A 94 -2.36 -5.30 -8.12
CA ARG A 94 -3.32 -5.49 -7.03
C ARG A 94 -2.61 -5.98 -5.77
N ILE A 95 -2.46 -5.08 -4.81
CA ILE A 95 -2.39 -5.46 -3.41
C ILE A 95 -3.83 -5.72 -2.99
N HIS A 96 -4.17 -6.99 -2.74
CA HIS A 96 -5.48 -7.37 -2.23
C HIS A 96 -5.64 -6.72 -0.84
N LEU A 97 -6.39 -5.62 -0.74
CA LEU A 97 -7.06 -5.31 0.52
C LEU A 97 -8.11 -6.40 0.71
N PRO A 98 -8.24 -7.01 1.90
CA PRO A 98 -9.26 -8.03 2.15
C PRO A 98 -10.66 -7.51 1.75
N PRO A 99 -11.59 -8.40 1.39
CA PRO A 99 -12.93 -8.02 0.98
C PRO A 99 -13.57 -7.06 2.00
N VAL A 100 -14.36 -6.12 1.49
CA VAL A 100 -15.07 -5.01 2.17
C VAL A 100 -15.80 -5.40 3.47
N ASN A 101 -16.00 -6.70 3.73
CA ASN A 101 -16.68 -7.24 4.90
C ASN A 101 -15.88 -7.20 6.22
N THR A 102 -14.66 -6.66 6.24
CA THR A 102 -13.92 -6.42 7.50
C THR A 102 -13.35 -5.00 7.59
N ILE A 103 -14.12 -3.98 7.17
CA ILE A 103 -13.76 -2.60 7.51
C ILE A 103 -13.89 -2.44 9.03
N ARG A 104 -12.75 -2.25 9.70
CA ARG A 104 -12.68 -2.01 11.15
C ARG A 104 -12.43 -0.53 11.43
N ASP A 105 -12.95 -0.09 12.56
CA ASP A 105 -12.59 1.19 13.16
C ASP A 105 -11.16 1.10 13.70
N ILE A 106 -10.31 2.06 13.33
CA ILE A 106 -8.87 2.07 13.66
C ILE A 106 -8.51 3.46 14.17
N GLY A 107 -7.74 3.52 15.26
CA GLY A 107 -7.28 4.78 15.85
C GLY A 107 -8.37 5.55 16.62
N PRO A 108 -8.14 6.84 16.92
CA PRO A 108 -9.02 7.69 17.72
C PRO A 108 -10.41 7.91 17.10
N ALA A 109 -11.39 8.30 17.91
CA ALA A 109 -12.75 8.57 17.42
C ALA A 109 -12.78 9.76 16.45
N ILE A 110 -13.54 9.61 15.35
CA ILE A 110 -13.71 10.66 14.34
C ILE A 110 -15.08 11.33 14.50
N GLU A 111 -15.09 12.65 14.72
CA GLU A 111 -16.26 13.50 14.53
C GLU A 111 -16.36 13.85 13.03
N TRP A 112 -17.16 13.12 12.26
CA TRP A 112 -17.26 13.36 10.82
C TRP A 112 -18.03 14.66 10.54
N LEU A 113 -17.37 15.59 9.86
CA LEU A 113 -17.91 16.92 9.51
C LEU A 113 -18.20 17.06 8.00
N GLY A 114 -17.86 16.04 7.21
CA GLY A 114 -18.12 16.00 5.77
C GLY A 114 -19.56 15.65 5.41
N ALA A 115 -19.82 15.58 4.10
CA ALA A 115 -21.10 15.16 3.56
C ALA A 115 -21.55 13.79 4.10
N THR A 116 -22.84 13.66 4.39
CA THR A 116 -23.49 12.41 4.83
C THR A 116 -24.38 11.79 3.76
N GLU A 117 -24.64 12.52 2.68
CA GLU A 117 -25.50 12.07 1.57
C GLU A 117 -24.74 11.23 0.55
N GLU A 118 -25.30 10.06 0.22
CA GLU A 118 -24.67 9.04 -0.64
C GLU A 118 -24.33 9.52 -2.05
N LEU A 119 -25.12 10.44 -2.61
CA LEU A 119 -24.86 11.08 -3.91
C LEU A 119 -23.61 11.97 -3.92
N GLN A 120 -23.38 12.73 -2.85
CA GLN A 120 -22.16 13.51 -2.69
C GLN A 120 -20.95 12.60 -2.49
N LEU A 121 -21.16 11.42 -1.87
CA LEU A 121 -20.13 10.44 -1.59
C LEU A 121 -19.72 9.62 -2.83
N GLN A 122 -20.65 9.35 -3.76
CA GLN A 122 -20.36 8.74 -5.06
C GLN A 122 -19.46 9.62 -5.93
N GLY A 123 -19.51 10.94 -5.75
CA GLY A 123 -18.65 11.91 -6.44
C GLY A 123 -17.15 11.71 -6.19
N PHE A 124 -16.77 11.14 -5.03
CA PHE A 124 -15.37 10.91 -4.64
C PHE A 124 -14.75 9.63 -5.25
N TRP A 125 -15.49 8.87 -6.05
CA TRP A 125 -15.01 7.67 -6.73
C TRP A 125 -14.73 8.00 -8.20
N GLN A 126 -13.84 8.96 -8.43
CA GLN A 126 -13.39 9.25 -9.78
C GLN A 126 -12.58 8.08 -10.36
N PRO A 127 -12.73 7.76 -11.65
CA PRO A 127 -11.91 6.74 -12.29
C PRO A 127 -10.42 7.09 -12.22
N GLU A 128 -9.58 6.05 -12.17
CA GLU A 128 -8.13 6.21 -12.24
C GLU A 128 -7.72 6.97 -13.51
N PRO A 129 -6.58 7.69 -13.50
CA PRO A 129 -6.06 8.33 -14.69
C PRO A 129 -5.88 7.35 -15.84
N ASP A 130 -6.21 7.77 -17.07
CA ASP A 130 -5.77 7.03 -18.27
C ASP A 130 -4.23 6.99 -18.35
N PHE A 131 -3.56 8.04 -17.86
CA PHE A 131 -2.11 8.17 -17.87
C PHE A 131 -1.58 8.78 -16.57
N TRP A 132 -0.44 8.27 -16.11
CA TRP A 132 0.34 8.88 -15.03
C TRP A 132 1.50 9.69 -15.61
N ASP A 133 1.68 10.92 -15.14
CA ASP A 133 2.85 11.72 -15.48
C ASP A 133 4.12 11.12 -14.87
N VAL A 134 5.21 11.05 -15.64
CA VAL A 134 6.48 10.49 -15.16
C VAL A 134 7.09 11.39 -14.07
N GLY A 135 6.89 12.71 -14.15
CA GLY A 135 7.29 13.64 -13.11
C GLY A 135 6.56 13.39 -11.80
N TYR A 136 5.26 13.10 -11.86
CA TYR A 136 4.48 12.65 -10.70
C TYR A 136 5.05 11.38 -10.08
N LEU A 137 5.35 10.36 -10.89
CA LEU A 137 5.95 9.11 -10.38
C LEU A 137 7.32 9.34 -9.74
N LYS A 138 8.15 10.22 -10.30
CA LYS A 138 9.43 10.62 -9.70
C LYS A 138 9.23 11.29 -8.34
N ARG A 139 8.22 12.15 -8.18
CA ARG A 139 7.87 12.75 -6.88
C ARG A 139 7.40 11.69 -5.89
N ALA A 140 6.55 10.76 -6.33
CA ALA A 140 6.10 9.65 -5.50
C ALA A 140 7.25 8.80 -4.94
N ILE A 141 8.25 8.49 -5.78
CA ILE A 141 9.46 7.78 -5.34
C ILE A 141 10.26 8.59 -4.32
N ALA A 142 10.43 9.90 -4.56
CA ALA A 142 11.12 10.78 -3.62
C ALA A 142 10.40 10.87 -2.26
N GLN A 143 9.07 10.90 -2.27
CA GLN A 143 8.26 10.91 -1.04
C GLN A 143 8.38 9.58 -0.30
N ALA A 144 8.31 8.46 -1.01
CA ALA A 144 8.46 7.13 -0.43
C ALA A 144 9.78 6.95 0.34
N SER A 145 10.86 7.64 -0.06
CA SER A 145 12.14 7.53 0.63
C SER A 145 12.17 8.23 2.01
N SER A 146 11.19 9.10 2.29
CA SER A 146 11.01 9.72 3.60
C SER A 146 10.25 8.84 4.60
N VAL A 147 9.66 7.72 4.16
CA VAL A 147 8.72 6.94 4.96
C VAL A 147 9.37 5.67 5.50
N CYS A 148 9.08 5.35 6.76
CA CYS A 148 9.54 4.13 7.41
C CYS A 148 8.38 3.34 8.03
N ARG A 149 8.58 2.03 8.15
CA ARG A 149 7.79 1.16 9.04
C ARG A 149 8.34 1.28 10.45
N ILE A 150 7.46 1.46 11.42
CA ILE A 150 7.80 1.42 12.85
C ILE A 150 7.47 0.02 13.35
N GLU A 151 8.44 -0.64 13.98
CA GLU A 151 8.30 -1.99 14.53
C GLU A 151 8.65 -1.93 16.02
N ILE A 152 7.71 -2.29 16.91
CA ILE A 152 7.91 -2.29 18.36
C ILE A 152 7.81 -3.73 18.89
N ASN A 153 8.94 -4.27 19.34
CA ASN A 153 9.06 -5.65 19.82
C ASN A 153 9.29 -5.70 21.33
N PRO A 154 8.74 -6.71 22.06
CA PRO A 154 8.05 -7.92 21.59
C PRO A 154 6.55 -7.74 21.35
N GLN A 155 6.00 -6.53 21.46
CA GLN A 155 4.57 -6.26 21.39
C GLN A 155 3.96 -6.56 20.00
N GLY A 156 4.79 -6.67 18.95
CA GLY A 156 4.32 -6.91 17.58
C GLY A 156 3.50 -5.73 17.04
N ILE A 157 3.73 -4.52 17.57
CA ILE A 157 3.05 -3.32 17.12
C ILE A 157 3.77 -2.80 15.89
N GLU A 158 2.99 -2.47 14.87
CA GLU A 158 3.45 -1.92 13.62
C GLU A 158 2.73 -0.60 13.33
N GLY A 159 3.49 0.37 12.85
CA GLY A 159 2.98 1.68 12.44
C GLY A 159 3.79 2.23 11.26
N THR A 160 3.44 3.43 10.84
CA THR A 160 4.16 4.18 9.82
C THR A 160 4.77 5.44 10.45
N GLY A 161 5.92 5.88 9.93
CA GLY A 161 6.54 7.15 10.32
C GLY A 161 7.13 7.87 9.12
N VAL A 162 7.41 9.16 9.29
CA VAL A 162 7.97 10.03 8.25
C VAL A 162 9.16 10.82 8.78
N LEU A 163 10.29 10.74 8.08
CA LEU A 163 11.47 11.57 8.29
C LEU A 163 11.16 12.99 7.84
N ILE A 164 11.18 13.97 8.74
CA ILE A 164 10.84 15.37 8.45
C ILE A 164 12.04 16.32 8.47
N ALA A 165 13.13 15.92 9.13
CA ALA A 165 14.41 16.63 9.10
C ALA A 165 15.54 15.64 9.34
N ASN A 166 16.78 16.13 9.41
CA ASN A 166 17.92 15.27 9.73
C ASN A 166 17.69 14.57 11.07
N ARG A 167 17.51 13.24 11.04
CA ARG A 167 17.30 12.38 12.22
C ARG A 167 16.01 12.62 13.01
N LEU A 168 15.04 13.35 12.44
CA LEU A 168 13.76 13.61 13.10
C LEU A 168 12.62 12.90 12.37
N VAL A 169 11.94 12.00 13.08
CA VAL A 169 10.84 11.21 12.54
C VAL A 169 9.55 11.51 13.29
N LEU A 170 8.46 11.74 12.56
CA LEU A 170 7.11 11.83 13.11
C LEU A 170 6.36 10.51 12.97
N THR A 171 5.53 10.20 13.97
CA THR A 171 4.48 9.18 13.94
C THR A 171 3.37 9.56 14.92
N ASN A 172 2.32 8.74 15.06
CA ASN A 172 1.27 9.02 16.02
C ASN A 172 1.64 8.66 17.46
N TYR A 173 1.09 9.39 18.42
CA TYR A 173 1.21 9.10 19.85
C TYR A 173 0.67 7.71 20.19
N HIS A 174 -0.51 7.37 19.69
CA HIS A 174 -1.12 6.06 19.97
C HIS A 174 -0.35 4.86 19.38
N VAL A 175 0.58 5.06 18.42
CA VAL A 175 1.44 3.97 17.93
C VAL A 175 2.40 3.51 19.03
N LEU A 176 2.97 4.46 19.79
CA LEU A 176 3.84 4.15 20.92
C LEU A 176 3.07 4.00 22.24
N ASN A 177 1.80 4.42 22.29
CA ASN A 177 0.96 4.33 23.48
C ASN A 177 -0.43 3.77 23.15
N PRO A 178 -0.52 2.48 22.74
CA PRO A 178 -1.76 1.89 22.22
C PRO A 178 -2.85 1.68 23.27
N ASP A 179 -2.49 1.60 24.55
CA ASP A 179 -3.42 1.42 25.67
C ASP A 179 -2.90 2.12 26.94
N GLU A 180 -3.72 2.13 27.99
CA GLU A 180 -3.43 2.85 29.25
C GLU A 180 -2.27 2.26 30.06
N ASN A 181 -1.89 1.00 29.82
CA ASN A 181 -0.79 0.34 30.51
C ASN A 181 0.54 0.46 29.75
N ALA A 182 0.51 0.98 28.51
CA ALA A 182 1.70 1.19 27.72
C ALA A 182 2.57 2.30 28.33
N ASP A 183 3.89 2.11 28.23
CA ASP A 183 4.87 3.14 28.53
C ASP A 183 5.51 3.58 27.22
N ILE A 184 5.24 4.83 26.84
CA ILE A 184 5.72 5.41 25.59
C ILE A 184 7.26 5.40 25.50
N HIS A 185 7.97 5.58 26.62
CA HIS A 185 9.43 5.59 26.65
C HIS A 185 10.00 4.17 26.48
N ILE A 186 9.39 3.18 27.14
CA ILE A 186 9.77 1.77 26.95
C ILE A 186 9.52 1.35 25.50
N ASN A 187 8.37 1.72 24.93
CA ASN A 187 8.04 1.40 23.55
C ASN A 187 8.99 2.11 22.57
N ALA A 188 9.35 3.38 22.82
CA ALA A 188 10.33 4.08 22.01
C ALA A 188 11.72 3.41 22.05
N LEU A 189 12.19 2.96 23.22
CA LEU A 189 13.48 2.26 23.34
C LEU A 189 13.50 0.89 22.64
N ASN A 190 12.34 0.27 22.47
CA ASN A 190 12.17 -1.00 21.77
C ASN A 190 11.78 -0.83 20.29
N ALA A 191 11.52 0.39 19.85
CA ALA A 191 11.15 0.69 18.48
C ALA A 191 12.38 0.64 17.55
N VAL A 192 12.17 0.07 16.38
CA VAL A 192 13.07 0.25 15.23
C VAL A 192 12.32 0.86 14.06
N LEU A 193 13.02 1.68 13.30
CA LEU A 193 12.50 2.31 12.09
C LEU A 193 13.09 1.58 10.89
N ARG A 194 12.26 1.05 10.01
CA ARG A 194 12.73 0.36 8.80
C ARG A 194 12.39 1.17 7.57
N PHE A 195 13.41 1.70 6.91
CA PHE A 195 13.26 2.44 5.65
C PHE A 195 13.40 1.50 4.46
N GLY A 196 12.71 1.81 3.36
CA GLY A 196 12.87 1.07 2.10
C GLY A 196 12.30 -0.35 2.08
N CYS A 197 11.25 -0.62 2.88
CA CYS A 197 10.49 -1.87 2.79
C CYS A 197 9.54 -1.79 1.58
N PHE A 198 10.01 -2.22 0.42
CA PHE A 198 9.26 -2.23 -0.83
C PHE A 198 9.01 -3.67 -1.28
N SER A 199 8.09 -3.85 -2.22
CA SER A 199 8.02 -5.10 -2.95
C SER A 199 9.11 -5.11 -4.02
N SER A 200 9.95 -6.14 -4.04
CA SER A 200 10.88 -6.43 -5.14
C SER A 200 10.13 -6.82 -6.42
N ASP A 201 10.84 -6.87 -7.55
CA ASP A 201 10.31 -7.32 -8.85
C ASP A 201 9.76 -8.76 -8.83
N LEU A 202 10.10 -9.54 -7.79
CA LEU A 202 9.64 -10.90 -7.55
C LEU A 202 8.44 -10.98 -6.59
N GLY A 203 7.96 -9.83 -6.09
CA GLY A 203 6.84 -9.72 -5.16
C GLY A 203 7.17 -10.10 -3.71
N ASN A 204 8.46 -10.27 -3.38
CA ASN A 204 8.92 -10.44 -2.01
C ASN A 204 9.30 -9.09 -1.42
N GLU A 205 9.14 -8.90 -0.11
CA GLU A 205 9.55 -7.68 0.58
C GLU A 205 11.09 -7.57 0.61
N THR A 206 11.60 -6.36 0.38
CA THR A 206 13.01 -6.01 0.59
C THR A 206 13.32 -5.90 2.08
N GLU A 207 14.53 -6.26 2.50
CA GLU A 207 14.92 -6.22 3.92
C GLU A 207 14.86 -4.81 4.53
N GLY A 208 15.03 -3.78 3.68
CA GLY A 208 15.10 -2.38 4.11
C GLY A 208 16.31 -2.08 4.99
N GLN A 209 16.41 -0.83 5.43
CA GLN A 209 17.43 -0.38 6.36
C GLN A 209 16.83 -0.22 7.76
N VAL A 210 17.38 -0.93 8.74
CA VAL A 210 17.02 -0.77 10.15
C VAL A 210 17.77 0.42 10.75
N VAL A 211 17.01 1.34 11.31
CA VAL A 211 17.44 2.57 11.97
C VAL A 211 16.95 2.54 13.42
N LYS A 212 17.84 2.86 14.36
CA LYS A 212 17.53 2.86 15.80
C LYS A 212 17.31 4.28 16.32
N LEU A 213 16.44 4.41 17.32
CA LEU A 213 16.24 5.65 18.05
C LEU A 213 17.39 5.91 19.04
N ASP A 214 17.55 7.17 19.40
CA ASP A 214 18.50 7.59 20.43
C ASP A 214 18.17 6.93 21.77
N ARG A 215 19.19 6.45 22.50
CA ARG A 215 18.97 5.71 23.75
C ARG A 215 18.77 6.60 24.97
N GLN A 216 19.26 7.83 24.93
CA GLN A 216 19.14 8.76 26.04
C GLN A 216 17.86 9.58 25.90
N GLN A 217 17.55 10.02 24.68
CA GLN A 217 16.40 10.86 24.38
C GLN A 217 15.70 10.42 23.09
N PRO A 218 15.02 9.25 23.07
CA PRO A 218 14.34 8.74 21.88
C PRO A 218 13.13 9.61 21.47
N ILE A 219 12.52 10.33 22.42
CA ILE A 219 11.37 11.21 22.21
C ILE A 219 11.80 12.64 22.56
N LEU A 220 11.69 13.56 21.60
CA LEU A 220 11.96 14.98 21.81
C LEU A 220 10.72 15.76 22.23
N HIS A 221 9.58 15.40 21.63
CA HIS A 221 8.30 16.03 21.89
C HIS A 221 7.16 15.05 21.56
N SER A 222 6.00 15.25 22.16
CA SER A 222 4.81 14.44 21.88
C SER A 222 3.54 15.15 22.29
N SER A 223 2.46 14.94 21.54
CA SER A 223 1.13 15.43 21.87
C SER A 223 0.15 14.24 21.96
N PRO A 224 -0.58 14.07 23.08
CA PRO A 224 -1.44 12.93 23.30
C PRO A 224 -2.63 12.87 22.32
N THR A 225 -3.28 11.72 22.28
CA THR A 225 -4.39 11.42 21.36
C THR A 225 -5.59 12.38 21.45
N ASN A 226 -5.85 12.98 22.62
CA ASN A 226 -6.90 13.98 22.79
C ASN A 226 -6.49 15.41 22.36
N LYS A 227 -5.29 15.57 21.79
CA LYS A 227 -4.76 16.81 21.21
C LYS A 227 -4.37 16.59 19.75
N LEU A 228 -3.08 16.49 19.44
CA LEU A 228 -2.56 16.36 18.07
C LEU A 228 -1.98 14.96 17.78
N ASP A 229 -2.09 14.01 18.70
CA ASP A 229 -1.76 12.59 18.49
C ASP A 229 -0.45 12.33 17.74
N TYR A 230 0.67 12.95 18.14
CA TYR A 230 1.96 12.73 17.48
C TYR A 230 3.12 12.52 18.46
N VAL A 231 4.20 11.93 17.95
CA VAL A 231 5.50 11.84 18.63
C VAL A 231 6.58 12.29 17.66
N LEU A 232 7.47 13.16 18.12
CA LEU A 232 8.72 13.52 17.48
C LEU A 232 9.84 12.64 18.03
N LEU A 233 10.31 11.71 17.20
CA LEU A 233 11.33 10.73 17.53
C LEU A 233 12.71 11.20 17.07
N GLN A 234 13.72 10.96 17.90
CA GLN A 234 15.13 11.23 17.59
C GLN A 234 15.82 9.94 17.14
N VAL A 235 16.38 9.94 15.93
CA VAL A 235 17.23 8.86 15.44
C VAL A 235 18.63 8.95 16.06
N ALA A 236 19.23 7.80 16.39
CA ALA A 236 20.57 7.71 16.95
C ALA A 236 21.66 8.17 15.95
N GLU A 237 22.73 8.80 16.45
CA GLU A 237 23.85 9.23 15.59
C GLU A 237 24.57 8.05 14.94
N THR A 238 24.60 6.93 15.64
CA THR A 238 25.32 5.71 15.26
C THR A 238 24.57 4.89 14.22
N SER A 239 23.35 5.28 13.88
CA SER A 239 22.47 4.55 12.96
C SER A 239 21.64 5.52 12.10
N PRO A 240 22.26 6.47 11.36
CA PRO A 240 21.49 7.45 10.60
C PRO A 240 20.73 6.76 9.45
N PRO A 241 19.61 7.35 8.98
CA PRO A 241 19.00 6.94 7.72
C PRO A 241 20.01 7.04 6.58
N SER A 242 19.90 6.13 5.61
CA SER A 242 20.76 6.12 4.43
C SER A 242 20.67 7.42 3.65
N ASN A 243 21.66 7.70 2.80
CA ASN A 243 21.62 8.88 1.91
C ASN A 243 20.45 8.85 0.91
N ASP A 244 19.85 7.68 0.69
CA ASP A 244 18.67 7.52 -0.16
C ASP A 244 17.38 7.93 0.58
N SER A 245 17.37 7.85 1.91
CA SER A 245 16.29 8.32 2.77
C SER A 245 16.36 9.83 2.96
N LYS A 246 15.46 10.56 2.30
CA LYS A 246 15.44 12.03 2.34
C LYS A 246 14.28 12.51 3.21
N PRO A 247 14.48 13.60 3.98
CA PRO A 247 13.36 14.21 4.68
C PRO A 247 12.23 14.62 3.73
N ALA A 248 11.00 14.45 4.17
CA ALA A 248 9.82 14.93 3.48
C ALA A 248 9.89 16.45 3.28
N ARG A 249 9.45 16.92 2.11
CA ARG A 249 9.24 18.35 1.88
C ARG A 249 8.01 18.81 2.64
N TRP A 250 8.11 19.91 3.36
CA TRP A 250 7.00 20.55 4.07
C TRP A 250 7.18 22.06 4.10
N GLU A 251 6.10 22.77 4.41
CA GLU A 251 6.08 24.22 4.54
C GLU A 251 5.28 24.62 5.82
N PRO A 252 5.80 25.52 6.68
CA PRO A 252 5.26 25.81 8.01
C PRO A 252 3.75 26.02 8.13
N ASN A 253 3.18 26.78 7.20
CA ASN A 253 1.78 27.22 7.24
C ASN A 253 0.98 26.71 6.05
N HIS A 254 1.50 25.69 5.35
CA HIS A 254 0.83 25.13 4.19
C HIS A 254 -0.33 24.23 4.60
N LEU A 255 -1.49 24.49 4.01
CA LEU A 255 -2.71 23.77 4.31
C LEU A 255 -3.16 23.00 3.06
N PRO A 256 -3.71 21.79 3.23
CA PRO A 256 -4.38 21.11 2.14
C PRO A 256 -5.61 21.89 1.67
N VAL A 257 -6.01 21.66 0.42
CA VAL A 257 -7.19 22.30 -0.18
C VAL A 257 -8.31 21.28 -0.30
N LYS A 258 -9.49 21.62 0.21
CA LYS A 258 -10.70 20.78 0.08
C LYS A 258 -11.00 20.52 -1.40
N GLY A 259 -11.31 19.26 -1.72
CA GLY A 259 -11.61 18.81 -3.08
C GLY A 259 -10.38 18.50 -3.93
N MET A 260 -9.16 18.63 -3.39
CA MET A 260 -7.94 18.21 -4.08
C MET A 260 -7.53 16.79 -3.70
N GLY A 261 -6.56 16.25 -4.45
CA GLY A 261 -5.96 14.95 -4.22
C GLY A 261 -5.08 14.92 -2.97
N ILE A 262 -4.96 13.72 -2.39
CA ILE A 262 -4.04 13.45 -1.29
C ILE A 262 -3.40 12.07 -1.47
N ASN A 263 -2.12 11.97 -1.14
CA ASN A 263 -1.29 10.81 -1.35
C ASN A 263 -0.79 10.25 -0.01
N LEU A 264 -1.09 8.99 0.26
CA LEU A 264 -0.70 8.32 1.50
C LEU A 264 0.27 7.18 1.20
N PHE A 265 1.47 7.27 1.78
CA PHE A 265 2.47 6.20 1.80
C PHE A 265 2.43 5.54 3.17
N GLN A 266 2.20 4.23 3.19
CA GLN A 266 1.80 3.52 4.41
C GLN A 266 2.30 2.07 4.41
N HIS A 267 2.45 1.50 5.60
CA HIS A 267 2.74 0.07 5.82
C HIS A 267 1.50 -0.66 6.35
N PRO A 268 0.49 -0.90 5.50
CA PRO A 268 -0.74 -1.56 5.94
C PRO A 268 -0.43 -3.00 6.37
N GLU A 269 -0.95 -3.39 7.53
CA GLU A 269 -0.76 -4.69 8.17
C GLU A 269 0.71 -5.05 8.37
N GLY A 270 1.56 -4.04 8.53
CA GLY A 270 3.01 -4.23 8.62
C GLY A 270 3.70 -4.62 7.33
N ALA A 271 2.99 -4.72 6.21
CA ALA A 271 3.57 -5.17 4.95
C ALA A 271 4.43 -4.08 4.29
N SER A 272 5.10 -4.46 3.20
CA SER A 272 5.81 -3.54 2.31
C SER A 272 4.94 -2.34 1.91
N MET A 273 5.60 -1.18 1.78
CA MET A 273 4.96 0.12 1.60
C MET A 273 3.99 0.14 0.42
N LYS A 274 2.78 0.64 0.66
CA LYS A 274 1.73 0.83 -0.34
C LYS A 274 1.42 2.32 -0.48
N LEU A 275 1.03 2.73 -1.68
CA LEU A 275 0.59 4.08 -2.00
C LEU A 275 -0.92 4.09 -2.27
N SER A 276 -1.67 4.93 -1.54
CA SER A 276 -3.05 5.27 -1.87
C SER A 276 -3.12 6.69 -2.42
N ILE A 277 -3.66 6.83 -3.63
CA ILE A 277 -3.81 8.11 -4.35
C ILE A 277 -5.29 8.43 -4.52
N THR A 278 -5.64 9.71 -4.45
CA THR A 278 -6.95 10.25 -4.83
C THR A 278 -6.75 11.58 -5.58
N ARG A 279 -7.74 11.99 -6.39
CA ARG A 279 -7.75 13.28 -7.11
C ARG A 279 -8.59 14.36 -6.43
N ASP A 280 -9.56 13.93 -5.64
CA ASP A 280 -10.55 14.75 -4.94
C ASP A 280 -10.81 14.21 -3.54
N GLY A 281 -9.79 13.57 -2.95
CA GLY A 281 -9.95 12.78 -1.73
C GLY A 281 -10.17 13.62 -0.48
N ILE A 282 -9.84 14.90 -0.48
CA ILE A 282 -9.95 15.77 0.70
C ILE A 282 -11.38 16.30 0.83
N THR A 283 -12.10 15.84 1.85
CA THR A 283 -13.51 16.18 2.08
C THR A 283 -13.70 17.40 2.99
N GLY A 284 -12.71 17.71 3.83
CA GLY A 284 -12.76 18.85 4.74
C GLY A 284 -11.41 19.16 5.37
N VAL A 285 -11.18 20.44 5.66
CA VAL A 285 -9.96 20.96 6.29
C VAL A 285 -10.40 21.88 7.42
N TYR A 286 -9.91 21.61 8.64
CA TYR A 286 -10.37 22.25 9.89
C TYR A 286 -9.15 22.72 10.70
N PRO A 287 -8.44 23.80 10.27
CA PRO A 287 -7.21 24.26 10.90
C PRO A 287 -7.37 24.62 12.38
N GLU A 288 -8.52 25.16 12.77
CA GLU A 288 -8.87 25.49 14.16
C GLU A 288 -8.96 24.27 15.07
N ARG A 289 -9.17 23.08 14.49
CA ARG A 289 -9.16 21.78 15.19
C ARG A 289 -7.86 21.01 14.98
N GLY A 290 -7.00 21.47 14.06
CA GLY A 290 -5.81 20.74 13.63
C GLY A 290 -6.11 19.50 12.79
N LEU A 291 -7.26 19.43 12.11
CA LEU A 291 -7.73 18.21 11.44
C LEU A 291 -7.93 18.39 9.93
N VAL A 292 -7.74 17.30 9.20
CA VAL A 292 -8.14 17.13 7.79
C VAL A 292 -8.89 15.81 7.64
N GLN A 293 -9.95 15.79 6.83
CA GLN A 293 -10.77 14.62 6.57
C GLN A 293 -10.70 14.24 5.09
N TYR A 294 -10.61 12.93 4.81
CA TYR A 294 -10.42 12.41 3.45
C TYR A 294 -10.87 10.95 3.30
N VAL A 295 -10.85 10.44 2.07
CA VAL A 295 -11.41 9.12 1.69
C VAL A 295 -10.41 8.08 1.18
N ASN A 296 -9.10 8.37 1.15
CA ASN A 296 -8.06 7.41 0.74
C ASN A 296 -8.13 6.09 1.49
N LYS A 297 -7.82 4.96 0.84
CA LYS A 297 -7.85 3.65 1.50
C LYS A 297 -6.68 3.52 2.49
N THR A 298 -6.97 3.07 3.71
CA THR A 298 -5.97 2.75 4.74
C THR A 298 -6.34 1.44 5.44
N ALA A 299 -5.39 0.86 6.17
CA ALA A 299 -5.58 -0.36 6.95
C ALA A 299 -4.85 -0.26 8.31
N LEU A 300 -4.91 -1.32 9.12
CA LEU A 300 -4.09 -1.41 10.35
C LEU A 300 -2.61 -1.15 10.00
N GLY A 301 -1.81 -0.58 10.90
CA GLY A 301 -0.40 -0.23 10.61
C GLY A 301 -0.19 1.04 9.77
N SER A 302 -1.27 1.64 9.25
CA SER A 302 -1.19 2.90 8.50
C SER A 302 -1.12 4.14 9.41
N SER A 303 -1.37 4.01 10.72
CA SER A 303 -1.22 5.10 11.68
C SER A 303 0.18 5.71 11.60
N GLY A 304 0.26 7.03 11.50
CA GLY A 304 1.50 7.78 11.33
C GLY A 304 1.93 7.89 9.86
N ALA A 305 1.11 7.45 8.91
CA ALA A 305 1.39 7.62 7.49
C ALA A 305 1.37 9.10 7.10
N PRO A 306 2.41 9.60 6.41
CA PRO A 306 2.39 10.95 5.88
C PRO A 306 1.35 11.07 4.78
N CYS A 307 0.60 12.17 4.85
CA CYS A 307 -0.33 12.59 3.83
C CYS A 307 0.30 13.75 3.05
N PHE A 308 0.52 13.56 1.76
CA PHE A 308 1.07 14.57 0.87
C PHE A 308 0.00 15.13 -0.07
N ASP A 309 0.13 16.40 -0.45
CA ASP A 309 -0.64 16.97 -1.55
C ASP A 309 -0.10 16.55 -2.93
N GLU A 310 -0.67 17.11 -4.01
CA GLU A 310 -0.31 16.80 -5.39
C GLU A 310 1.10 17.33 -5.79
N ASP A 311 1.59 18.36 -5.10
CA ASP A 311 2.93 18.94 -5.26
C ASP A 311 4.00 18.19 -4.45
N GLY A 312 3.55 17.23 -3.64
CA GLY A 312 4.36 16.37 -2.82
C GLY A 312 4.84 17.00 -1.52
N THR A 313 4.12 17.99 -1.02
CA THR A 313 4.32 18.63 0.28
C THR A 313 3.57 17.85 1.36
N LEU A 314 4.23 17.55 2.47
CA LEU A 314 3.59 16.92 3.64
C LEU A 314 2.60 17.92 4.26
N VAL A 315 1.33 17.53 4.28
CA VAL A 315 0.23 18.38 4.78
C VAL A 315 -0.42 17.83 6.04
N ALA A 316 -0.34 16.53 6.29
CA ALA A 316 -0.92 15.91 7.48
C ALA A 316 -0.30 14.55 7.83
N LEU A 317 -0.63 14.06 9.02
CA LEU A 317 -0.31 12.73 9.52
C LEU A 317 -1.60 11.92 9.71
N HIS A 318 -1.75 10.77 9.03
CA HIS A 318 -2.93 9.93 9.17
C HIS A 318 -3.03 9.34 10.58
N HIS A 319 -4.17 9.52 11.27
CA HIS A 319 -4.34 9.01 12.64
C HIS A 319 -5.54 8.09 12.85
N ALA A 320 -6.60 8.19 12.04
CA ALA A 320 -7.83 7.46 12.31
C ALA A 320 -8.59 7.07 11.03
N GLN A 321 -9.26 5.92 11.11
CA GLN A 321 -10.23 5.43 10.12
C GLN A 321 -11.52 4.98 10.81
N ARG A 322 -12.67 5.24 10.19
CA ARG A 322 -13.96 4.68 10.62
C ARG A 322 -14.75 4.05 9.47
N ALA A 323 -15.39 2.93 9.77
CA ALA A 323 -16.37 2.30 8.90
C ALA A 323 -17.66 3.15 8.85
N ARG A 324 -18.25 3.26 7.67
CA ARG A 324 -19.55 3.90 7.43
C ARG A 324 -20.35 3.04 6.45
N SER A 325 -21.67 3.22 6.42
CA SER A 325 -22.55 2.50 5.49
C SER A 325 -22.16 2.71 4.02
N PHE A 326 -21.60 3.88 3.71
CA PHE A 326 -21.17 4.29 2.38
C PHE A 326 -19.67 4.06 2.11
N GLY A 327 -18.97 3.33 2.99
CA GLY A 327 -17.56 3.01 2.84
C GLY A 327 -16.75 3.38 4.07
N THR A 328 -15.74 4.22 3.90
CA THR A 328 -14.77 4.50 4.96
C THR A 328 -14.37 5.97 4.94
N ILE A 329 -14.25 6.53 6.13
CA ILE A 329 -13.78 7.90 6.33
C ILE A 329 -12.47 7.88 7.11
N ARG A 330 -11.61 8.87 6.84
CA ARG A 330 -10.33 9.02 7.50
C ARG A 330 -10.16 10.44 7.98
N GLU A 331 -9.29 10.54 8.97
CA GLU A 331 -8.85 11.80 9.52
C GLU A 331 -7.32 11.78 9.65
N GLY A 332 -6.73 12.94 9.50
CA GLY A 332 -5.32 13.19 9.76
C GLY A 332 -5.15 14.49 10.54
N ILE A 333 -4.01 14.58 11.22
CA ILE A 333 -3.60 15.76 11.97
C ILE A 333 -2.81 16.67 11.04
N LEU A 334 -3.20 17.94 10.93
CA LEU A 334 -2.53 18.91 10.06
C LEU A 334 -1.08 19.13 10.49
N PHE A 335 -0.15 18.99 9.55
CA PHE A 335 1.27 19.19 9.81
C PHE A 335 1.56 20.63 10.26
N SER A 336 0.85 21.63 9.72
CA SER A 336 0.98 23.04 10.14
C SER A 336 0.74 23.24 11.64
N CYS A 337 -0.14 22.44 12.25
CA CYS A 337 -0.42 22.50 13.69
C CYS A 337 0.67 21.79 14.50
N ILE A 338 1.14 20.63 14.03
CA ILE A 338 2.30 19.94 14.63
C ILE A 338 3.53 20.84 14.59
N TYR A 339 3.79 21.50 13.45
CA TYR A 339 4.92 22.41 13.25
C TYR A 339 5.00 23.50 14.32
N GLN A 340 3.87 24.08 14.73
CA GLN A 340 3.86 25.12 15.77
C GLN A 340 4.47 24.64 17.10
N GLU A 341 4.27 23.36 17.45
CA GLU A 341 4.80 22.75 18.67
C GLU A 341 6.25 22.28 18.52
N ILE A 342 6.70 21.96 17.31
CA ILE A 342 8.04 21.36 17.07
C ILE A 342 9.06 22.26 16.37
N GLN A 343 8.70 23.49 15.99
CA GLN A 343 9.59 24.39 15.23
C GLN A 343 10.94 24.67 15.89
N SER A 344 11.07 24.55 17.22
CA SER A 344 12.34 24.73 17.93
C SER A 344 13.33 23.59 17.75
N TYR A 345 12.89 22.45 17.20
CA TYR A 345 13.73 21.28 16.93
C TYR A 345 14.19 21.18 15.46
N LEU A 346 13.59 21.98 14.56
CA LEU A 346 13.82 21.99 13.11
C LEU A 346 14.82 23.09 12.74
#